data_AF-A0A955P4D8-F1
#
_entry.id   AF-A0A955P4D8-F1
#
_cell.length_a   1.000
_cell.length_b   1.000
_cell.length_c   1.000
_cell.angle_alpha   90.00
_cell.angle_beta   90.00
_cell.angle_gamma   90.00
#
_symmetry.space_group_name_H-M   'P 1'
#
loop_
_entity.id
_entity.type
_entity.pdbx_description
1 polymer ?
#
loop_
_entity_poly.entity_id
_entity_poly.type
_entity_poly.pdbx_seq_one_letter_code
_entity_poly.pdbx_strand_id
1 'polypeptide(L)'
;EKYQQLLDKVNAIPGYPMAKLQFLMGASNEGYWNKGRGPSESFEKANDHYDRAIELDQGEMKVYAVESLLAKSEMLVAKAGASDSPDPADIERAKDLLEEVIADRTFRANPMVNKGIPFRRLADLIREEDPVRAIDLLEQARKNQGDLEEGYENLEIGLIYKELLDDPDQAVEHFERVHQNELAPREVKQFADQQLEQLKSTRLEPPDLYSPDMLDKFPREGDLQ
;
A
#
# COMPACT_ATOMS: atom_id res chain seq x y z
N GLU A 1 14.21 -13.25 -26.68
CA GLU A 1 15.65 -13.52 -26.48
C GLU A 1 16.14 -13.14 -25.08
N LYS A 2 16.15 -11.86 -24.68
CA LYS A 2 16.58 -11.42 -23.34
C LYS A 2 15.86 -12.13 -22.18
N TYR A 3 14.55 -12.35 -22.32
CA TYR A 3 13.73 -13.09 -21.35
C TYR A 3 14.19 -14.55 -21.17
N GLN A 4 14.50 -15.24 -22.27
CA GLN A 4 14.96 -16.62 -22.24
C GLN A 4 16.34 -16.72 -21.58
N GLN A 5 17.25 -15.80 -21.89
CA GLN A 5 18.57 -15.72 -21.26
C GLN A 5 18.49 -15.50 -19.75
N LEU A 6 17.52 -14.71 -19.28
CA LEU A 6 17.24 -14.53 -17.85
C LEU A 6 16.72 -15.82 -17.21
N LEU A 7 15.75 -16.49 -17.84
CA LEU A 7 15.24 -17.78 -17.37
C LEU A 7 16.35 -18.84 -17.29
N ASP A 8 17.23 -18.90 -18.27
CA ASP A 8 18.32 -19.87 -18.30
C ASP A 8 19.31 -19.62 -17.16
N LYS A 9 19.63 -18.36 -16.84
CA LYS A 9 20.45 -17.98 -15.67
C LYS A 9 19.79 -18.37 -14.36
N VAL A 10 18.49 -18.13 -14.23
CA VAL A 10 17.73 -18.43 -13.02
C VAL A 10 17.63 -19.95 -12.82
N ASN A 11 17.37 -20.72 -13.87
CA ASN A 11 17.31 -22.19 -13.81
C ASN A 11 18.67 -22.83 -13.48
N ALA A 12 19.78 -22.13 -13.70
CA ALA A 12 21.11 -22.59 -13.34
C ALA A 12 21.44 -22.42 -11.85
N ILE A 13 20.57 -21.75 -11.06
CA ILE A 13 20.77 -21.55 -9.63
C ILE A 13 20.56 -22.88 -8.88
N PRO A 14 21.55 -23.35 -8.10
CA PRO A 14 21.38 -24.54 -7.25
C PRO A 14 20.22 -24.36 -6.27
N GLY A 15 19.33 -25.35 -6.17
CA GLY A 15 18.18 -25.30 -5.29
C GLY A 15 16.95 -24.59 -5.87
N TYR A 16 17.09 -23.85 -6.98
CA TYR A 16 15.99 -23.09 -7.59
C TYR A 16 14.73 -23.92 -7.91
N PRO A 17 14.82 -25.12 -8.55
CA PRO A 17 13.64 -25.94 -8.77
C PRO A 17 12.93 -26.34 -7.47
N MET A 18 13.69 -26.50 -6.38
CA MET A 18 13.14 -26.88 -5.09
C MET A 18 12.53 -25.68 -4.36
N ALA A 19 13.17 -24.51 -4.40
CA ALA A 19 12.60 -23.26 -3.89
C ALA A 19 11.28 -22.92 -4.60
N LYS A 20 11.26 -23.04 -5.93
CA LYS A 20 10.04 -22.90 -6.75
C LYS A 20 8.94 -23.84 -6.31
N LEU A 21 9.26 -25.12 -6.12
CA LEU A 21 8.30 -26.12 -5.69
C LEU A 21 7.72 -25.78 -4.32
N GLN A 22 8.57 -25.41 -3.36
CA GLN A 22 8.14 -25.01 -2.02
C GLN A 22 7.23 -23.78 -2.08
N PHE A 23 7.60 -22.74 -2.84
CA PHE A 23 6.74 -21.57 -3.04
C PHE A 23 5.36 -21.94 -3.59
N LEU A 24 5.30 -22.78 -4.64
CA LEU A 24 4.02 -23.22 -5.23
C LEU A 24 3.18 -24.05 -4.25
N MET A 25 3.81 -24.87 -3.40
CA MET A 25 3.12 -25.59 -2.34
C MET A 25 2.58 -24.63 -1.26
N GLY A 26 3.34 -23.59 -0.91
CA GLY A 26 2.89 -22.51 -0.03
C GLY A 26 1.64 -21.83 -0.57
N ALA A 27 1.71 -21.33 -1.81
CA ALA A 27 0.61 -20.64 -2.50
C ALA A 27 -0.65 -21.52 -2.63
N SER A 28 -0.47 -22.83 -2.87
CA SER A 28 -1.61 -23.76 -2.91
C SER A 28 -2.29 -23.87 -1.53
N ASN A 29 -1.52 -24.00 -0.44
CA ASN A 29 -2.08 -24.13 0.91
C ASN A 29 -2.74 -22.83 1.38
N GLU A 30 -2.13 -21.68 1.08
CA GLU A 30 -2.70 -20.36 1.29
C GLU A 30 -4.06 -20.24 0.59
N GLY A 31 -4.15 -20.67 -0.68
CA GLY A 31 -5.40 -20.64 -1.44
C GLY A 31 -6.52 -21.50 -0.83
N TYR A 32 -6.18 -22.60 -0.14
CA TYR A 32 -7.16 -23.38 0.62
C TYR A 32 -7.63 -22.66 1.88
N TRP A 33 -6.70 -22.05 2.61
CA TRP A 33 -6.99 -21.27 3.81
C TRP A 33 -7.88 -20.06 3.50
N ASN A 34 -7.51 -19.22 2.52
CA ASN A 34 -8.25 -18.01 2.13
C ASN A 34 -9.69 -18.28 1.68
N LYS A 35 -9.97 -19.47 1.15
CA LYS A 35 -11.33 -19.85 0.71
C LYS A 35 -12.19 -20.42 1.84
N GLY A 36 -11.66 -20.53 3.06
CA GLY A 36 -12.28 -21.27 4.15
C GLY A 36 -12.48 -22.75 3.85
N ARG A 37 -11.74 -23.29 2.87
CA ARG A 37 -11.87 -24.67 2.36
C ARG A 37 -10.79 -25.59 2.90
N GLY A 38 -9.79 -25.05 3.58
CA GLY A 38 -8.72 -25.80 4.25
C GLY A 38 -8.94 -25.86 5.77
N PRO A 39 -8.43 -26.91 6.45
CA PRO A 39 -8.29 -26.90 7.90
C PRO A 39 -7.40 -25.73 8.36
N SER A 40 -7.46 -25.34 9.63
CA SER A 40 -6.58 -24.31 10.22
C SER A 40 -5.09 -24.57 9.94
N GLU A 41 -4.71 -25.85 9.85
CA GLU A 41 -3.38 -26.32 9.46
C GLU A 41 -2.92 -25.84 8.06
N SER A 42 -3.83 -25.43 7.17
CA SER A 42 -3.46 -24.91 5.84
C SER A 42 -2.65 -23.62 5.94
N PHE A 43 -2.89 -22.79 6.97
CA PHE A 43 -2.06 -21.61 7.22
C PHE A 43 -0.63 -22.02 7.64
N GLU A 44 -0.51 -22.93 8.60
CA GLU A 44 0.78 -23.42 9.10
C GLU A 44 1.59 -24.08 7.98
N LYS A 45 0.96 -24.93 7.18
CA LYS A 45 1.60 -25.58 6.02
C LYS A 45 2.07 -24.56 4.98
N ALA A 46 1.25 -23.54 4.70
CA ALA A 46 1.66 -22.49 3.78
C ALA A 46 2.89 -21.74 4.31
N ASN A 47 2.89 -21.36 5.59
CA ASN A 47 4.01 -20.71 6.24
C ASN A 47 5.30 -21.55 6.19
N ASP A 48 5.22 -22.84 6.53
CA ASP A 48 6.37 -23.76 6.49
C ASP A 48 6.96 -23.89 5.08
N HIS A 49 6.10 -23.97 4.07
CA HIS A 49 6.52 -24.04 2.68
C HIS A 49 7.21 -22.75 2.22
N TYR A 50 6.71 -21.59 2.62
CA TYR A 50 7.35 -20.32 2.33
C TYR A 50 8.70 -20.17 3.06
N ASP A 51 8.80 -20.56 4.33
CA ASP A 51 10.08 -20.59 5.07
C ASP A 51 11.11 -21.46 4.35
N ARG A 52 10.69 -22.65 3.90
CA ARG A 52 11.58 -23.54 3.17
C ARG A 52 11.98 -23.01 1.79
N ALA A 53 11.09 -22.29 1.10
CA ALA A 53 11.42 -21.63 -0.16
C ALA A 53 12.50 -20.54 0.05
N ILE A 54 12.38 -19.75 1.11
CA ILE A 54 13.36 -18.72 1.51
C ILE A 54 14.72 -19.35 1.81
N GLU A 55 14.77 -20.45 2.58
CA GLU A 55 16.01 -21.14 2.93
C GLU A 55 16.75 -21.74 1.72
N LEU A 56 15.98 -22.23 0.73
CA LEU A 56 16.51 -22.93 -0.44
C LEU A 56 16.95 -21.99 -1.55
N ASP A 57 16.40 -20.77 -1.62
CA ASP A 57 16.71 -19.81 -2.68
C ASP A 57 17.95 -18.97 -2.35
N GLN A 58 19.11 -19.63 -2.41
CA GLN A 58 20.40 -19.05 -2.03
C GLN A 58 21.14 -18.37 -3.20
N GLY A 59 20.48 -18.23 -4.36
CA GLY A 59 21.08 -17.68 -5.57
C GLY A 59 21.12 -16.16 -5.63
N GLU A 60 21.82 -15.59 -6.63
CA GLU A 60 21.93 -14.13 -6.81
C GLU A 60 20.60 -13.43 -7.14
N MET A 61 19.59 -14.17 -7.61
CA MET A 61 18.31 -13.60 -8.03
C MET A 61 17.20 -13.72 -6.98
N LYS A 62 17.36 -14.60 -5.97
CA LYS A 62 16.44 -14.87 -4.85
C LYS A 62 14.94 -14.68 -5.14
N VAL A 63 14.49 -15.12 -6.32
CA VAL A 63 13.15 -14.82 -6.84
C VAL A 63 12.05 -15.34 -5.91
N TYR A 64 12.16 -16.60 -5.51
CA TYR A 64 11.16 -17.28 -4.70
C TYR A 64 11.31 -16.96 -3.21
N ALA A 65 12.50 -16.59 -2.73
CA ALA A 65 12.62 -16.03 -1.39
C ALA A 65 11.82 -14.73 -1.28
N VAL A 66 12.01 -13.78 -2.22
CA VAL A 66 11.29 -12.50 -2.23
C VAL A 66 9.78 -12.70 -2.39
N GLU A 67 9.35 -13.55 -3.32
CA GLU A 67 7.91 -13.86 -3.49
C GLU A 67 7.32 -14.54 -2.25
N SER A 68 8.09 -15.41 -1.57
CA SER A 68 7.65 -16.06 -0.33
C SER A 68 7.55 -15.10 0.84
N LEU A 69 8.49 -14.16 0.99
CA LEU A 69 8.42 -13.11 2.02
C LEU A 69 7.18 -12.23 1.83
N LEU A 70 6.90 -11.82 0.58
CA LEU A 70 5.70 -11.06 0.25
C LEU A 70 4.43 -11.86 0.57
N ALA A 71 4.31 -13.10 0.10
CA ALA A 71 3.15 -13.93 0.36
C ALA A 71 2.91 -14.16 1.87
N LYS A 72 3.98 -14.41 2.63
CA LYS A 72 3.90 -14.50 4.10
C LYS A 72 3.38 -13.22 4.74
N SER A 73 3.84 -12.06 4.29
CA SER A 73 3.34 -10.78 4.81
C SER A 73 1.84 -10.61 4.55
N GLU A 74 1.37 -10.94 3.34
CA GLU A 74 -0.05 -10.86 3.00
C GLU A 74 -0.90 -11.84 3.81
N MET A 75 -0.40 -13.06 4.03
CA MET A 75 -1.06 -14.04 4.89
C MET A 75 -1.22 -13.56 6.33
N LEU A 76 -0.19 -12.93 6.91
CA LEU A 76 -0.24 -12.41 8.27
C LEU A 76 -1.25 -11.25 8.39
N VAL A 77 -1.27 -10.34 7.41
CA VAL A 77 -2.28 -9.27 7.34
C VAL A 77 -3.69 -9.83 7.20
N ALA A 78 -3.90 -10.83 6.33
CA ALA A 78 -5.19 -11.48 6.17
C ALA A 78 -5.63 -12.20 7.46
N LYS A 79 -4.69 -12.83 8.18
CA LYS A 79 -4.97 -13.52 9.44
C LYS A 79 -5.40 -12.53 10.52
N ALA A 80 -4.71 -11.39 10.61
CA ALA A 80 -5.09 -10.31 11.50
C ALA A 80 -6.49 -9.77 11.15
N GLY A 81 -6.77 -9.49 9.88
CA GLY A 81 -8.07 -8.96 9.43
C GLY A 81 -9.24 -9.93 9.56
N ALA A 82 -9.00 -11.24 9.57
CA ALA A 82 -10.02 -12.26 9.78
C ALA A 82 -10.36 -12.51 11.26
N SER A 83 -9.59 -11.92 12.19
CA SER A 83 -9.78 -12.08 13.63
C SER A 83 -10.53 -10.90 14.23
N ASP A 84 -11.50 -11.18 15.10
CA ASP A 84 -12.16 -10.14 15.93
C ASP A 84 -11.19 -9.49 16.93
N SER A 85 -10.04 -10.13 17.17
CA SER A 85 -8.94 -9.63 17.99
C SER A 85 -7.62 -9.98 17.28
N PRO A 86 -7.16 -9.15 16.32
CA PRO A 86 -5.89 -9.37 15.64
C PRO A 86 -4.74 -9.46 16.64
N ASP A 87 -3.80 -10.39 16.41
CA ASP A 87 -2.55 -10.41 17.18
C ASP A 87 -1.63 -9.30 16.64
N PRO A 88 -1.27 -8.29 17.44
CA PRO A 88 -0.37 -7.23 17.00
C PRO A 88 0.98 -7.76 16.52
N ALA A 89 1.43 -8.91 17.02
CA ALA A 89 2.67 -9.54 16.59
C ALA A 89 2.61 -10.00 15.13
N ASP A 90 1.45 -10.41 14.63
CA ASP A 90 1.29 -10.80 13.21
C ASP A 90 1.45 -9.57 12.30
N ILE A 91 0.89 -8.42 12.70
CA ILE A 91 1.00 -7.15 11.95
C ILE A 91 2.44 -6.64 11.95
N GLU A 92 3.09 -6.59 13.12
CA GLU A 92 4.50 -6.19 13.22
C GLU A 92 5.39 -7.12 12.38
N ARG A 93 5.14 -8.43 12.43
CA ARG A 93 5.90 -9.36 11.61
C ARG A 93 5.66 -9.16 10.12
N ALA A 94 4.44 -8.80 9.70
CA ALA A 94 4.16 -8.47 8.31
C ALA A 94 4.93 -7.22 7.85
N LYS A 95 4.99 -6.18 8.69
CA LYS A 95 5.80 -4.97 8.42
C LYS A 95 7.28 -5.32 8.24
N ASP A 96 7.86 -6.09 9.17
CA ASP A 96 9.26 -6.53 9.10
C ASP A 96 9.59 -7.26 7.78
N LEU A 97 8.70 -8.16 7.34
CA LEU A 97 8.88 -8.92 6.10
C LEU A 97 8.82 -8.02 4.86
N LEU A 98 7.92 -7.03 4.84
CA LEU A 98 7.83 -6.06 3.75
C LEU A 98 9.06 -5.16 3.67
N GLU A 99 9.59 -4.74 4.82
CA GLU A 99 10.87 -4.01 4.91
C GLU A 99 12.02 -4.83 4.35
N GLU A 100 12.10 -6.11 4.69
CA GLU A 100 13.11 -7.04 4.17
C GLU A 100 13.03 -7.14 2.65
N VAL A 101 11.82 -7.29 2.09
CA VAL A 101 11.57 -7.32 0.64
C VAL A 101 12.02 -6.02 -0.02
N ILE A 102 11.64 -4.86 0.52
CA ILE A 102 11.96 -3.55 -0.04
C ILE A 102 13.47 -3.24 0.02
N ALA A 103 14.14 -3.70 1.08
CA ALA A 103 15.58 -3.55 1.27
C ALA A 103 16.40 -4.48 0.36
N ASP A 104 15.83 -5.61 -0.06
CA ASP A 104 16.53 -6.61 -0.85
C ASP A 104 16.91 -6.10 -2.26
N ARG A 105 18.20 -6.25 -2.61
CA ARG A 105 18.74 -5.77 -3.88
C ARG A 105 18.25 -6.60 -5.07
N THR A 106 17.99 -7.89 -4.86
CA THR A 106 17.50 -8.80 -5.89
C THR A 106 16.08 -8.44 -6.26
N PHE A 107 15.22 -8.11 -5.29
CA PHE A 107 13.89 -7.55 -5.52
C PHE A 107 13.95 -6.30 -6.40
N ARG A 108 14.81 -5.33 -6.04
CA ARG A 108 14.97 -4.09 -6.82
C ARG A 108 15.49 -4.33 -8.25
N ALA A 109 16.30 -5.36 -8.45
CA ALA A 109 16.84 -5.73 -9.76
C ALA A 109 15.89 -6.63 -10.59
N ASN A 110 14.90 -7.27 -9.96
CA ASN A 110 14.08 -8.29 -10.62
C ASN A 110 12.99 -7.65 -11.49
N PRO A 111 13.00 -7.87 -12.82
CA PRO A 111 11.96 -7.36 -13.71
C PRO A 111 10.65 -8.17 -13.65
N MET A 112 10.64 -9.32 -12.99
CA MET A 112 9.48 -10.21 -12.89
C MET A 112 8.57 -9.89 -11.70
N VAL A 113 9.07 -9.14 -10.71
CA VAL A 113 8.30 -8.80 -9.53
C VAL A 113 7.64 -7.44 -9.72
N ASN A 114 6.35 -7.36 -9.41
CA ASN A 114 5.67 -6.07 -9.32
C ASN A 114 6.19 -5.32 -8.08
N LYS A 115 7.08 -4.37 -8.33
CA LYS A 115 7.81 -3.69 -7.26
C LYS A 115 6.96 -2.74 -6.44
N GLY A 116 5.79 -2.29 -6.91
CA GLY A 116 4.97 -1.37 -6.13
C GLY A 116 4.13 -2.05 -5.05
N ILE A 117 3.84 -3.35 -5.18
CA ILE A 117 2.97 -4.06 -4.21
C ILE A 117 3.55 -3.99 -2.79
N PRO A 118 4.83 -4.33 -2.54
CA PRO A 118 5.36 -4.30 -1.18
C PRO A 118 5.35 -2.90 -0.56
N PHE A 119 5.64 -1.87 -1.36
CA PHE A 119 5.57 -0.48 -0.88
C PHE A 119 4.15 -0.08 -0.48
N ARG A 120 3.15 -0.37 -1.34
CA ARG A 120 1.75 -0.07 -1.04
C ARG A 120 1.27 -0.79 0.21
N ARG A 121 1.57 -2.09 0.33
CA ARG A 121 1.21 -2.88 1.51
C ARG A 121 1.81 -2.34 2.80
N LEU A 122 3.08 -1.95 2.75
CA LEU A 122 3.72 -1.37 3.93
C LEU A 122 3.10 -0.01 4.28
N ALA A 123 2.80 0.83 3.27
CA ALA A 123 2.11 2.10 3.47
C ALA A 123 0.75 1.91 4.17
N ASP A 124 -0.07 0.95 3.70
CA ASP A 124 -1.37 0.62 4.30
C ASP A 124 -1.24 0.27 5.79
N LEU A 125 -0.19 -0.47 6.17
CA LEU A 125 0.04 -0.92 7.54
C LEU A 125 0.57 0.15 8.48
N ILE A 126 1.24 1.18 7.95
CA ILE A 126 1.90 2.19 8.78
C ILE A 126 1.23 3.56 8.73
N ARG A 127 0.27 3.81 7.83
CA ARG A 127 -0.26 5.16 7.60
C ARG A 127 -0.82 5.87 8.84
N GLU A 128 -1.40 5.12 9.78
CA GLU A 128 -1.90 5.68 11.05
C GLU A 128 -0.77 5.97 12.05
N GLU A 129 0.34 5.22 11.99
CA GLU A 129 1.49 5.33 12.88
C GLU A 129 2.51 6.38 12.38
N ASP A 130 2.74 6.40 11.07
CA ASP A 130 3.69 7.25 10.36
C ASP A 130 3.13 7.63 8.97
N PRO A 131 2.20 8.60 8.90
CA PRO A 131 1.55 9.00 7.65
C PRO A 131 2.52 9.60 6.63
N VAL A 132 3.57 10.28 7.09
CA VAL A 132 4.59 10.87 6.20
C VAL A 132 5.36 9.76 5.49
N ARG A 133 5.79 8.74 6.23
CA ARG A 133 6.48 7.59 5.64
C ARG A 133 5.57 6.77 4.74
N ALA A 134 4.29 6.64 5.06
CA ALA A 134 3.32 5.99 4.18
C ALA A 134 3.22 6.69 2.82
N ILE A 135 3.21 8.03 2.80
CA ILE A 135 3.26 8.81 1.55
C ILE A 135 4.53 8.50 0.75
N ASP A 136 5.71 8.53 1.39
CA ASP A 136 6.99 8.19 0.73
C ASP A 136 6.98 6.79 0.10
N LEU A 137 6.31 5.83 0.75
CA LEU A 137 6.15 4.47 0.23
C LEU A 137 5.18 4.44 -0.96
N LEU A 138 4.03 5.11 -0.90
CA LEU A 138 3.08 5.19 -2.01
C LEU A 138 3.70 5.90 -3.23
N GLU A 139 4.53 6.91 -3.02
CA GLU A 139 5.28 7.54 -4.11
C GLU A 139 6.29 6.57 -4.75
N GLN A 140 6.93 5.73 -3.95
CA GLN A 140 7.79 4.65 -4.46
C GLN A 140 6.99 3.59 -5.19
N ALA A 141 5.79 3.23 -4.72
CA ALA A 141 4.89 2.30 -5.40
C ALA A 141 4.53 2.80 -6.81
N ARG A 142 4.09 4.06 -6.90
CA ARG A 142 3.76 4.74 -8.16
C ARG A 142 4.92 4.73 -9.16
N LYS A 143 6.14 5.07 -8.71
CA LYS A 143 7.35 5.05 -9.57
C LYS A 143 7.65 3.66 -10.16
N ASN A 144 7.11 2.60 -9.55
CA ASN A 144 7.35 1.22 -9.91
C ASN A 144 6.20 0.53 -10.66
N GLN A 145 5.01 1.15 -10.77
CA GLN A 145 3.79 0.47 -11.28
C GLN A 145 3.18 1.05 -12.58
N GLY A 146 3.70 2.17 -13.07
CA GLY A 146 3.22 2.79 -14.32
C GLY A 146 1.83 3.44 -14.17
N ASP A 147 1.37 4.08 -15.24
CA ASP A 147 0.32 5.12 -15.21
C ASP A 147 -1.08 4.64 -14.76
N LEU A 148 -1.38 3.33 -14.83
CA LEU A 148 -2.69 2.78 -14.44
C LEU A 148 -2.89 2.77 -12.91
N GLU A 149 -1.86 2.35 -12.17
CA GLU A 149 -1.94 2.29 -10.70
C GLU A 149 -1.80 3.70 -10.08
N GLU A 150 -1.17 4.65 -10.81
CA GLU A 150 -0.96 6.03 -10.34
C GLU A 150 -2.25 6.72 -9.86
N GLY A 151 -3.41 6.38 -10.42
CA GLY A 151 -4.71 6.87 -9.94
C GLY A 151 -5.04 6.41 -8.52
N TYR A 152 -4.75 5.16 -8.17
CA TYR A 152 -4.95 4.64 -6.82
C TYR A 152 -3.95 5.24 -5.83
N GLU A 153 -2.65 5.32 -6.18
CA GLU A 153 -1.67 5.90 -5.25
C GLU A 153 -1.94 7.38 -4.96
N ASN A 154 -2.28 8.19 -5.98
CA ASN A 154 -2.64 9.58 -5.73
C ASN A 154 -3.93 9.70 -4.90
N LEU A 155 -4.89 8.79 -5.06
CA LEU A 155 -6.09 8.80 -4.24
C LEU A 155 -5.73 8.55 -2.76
N GLU A 156 -4.96 7.50 -2.47
CA GLU A 156 -4.55 7.16 -1.11
C GLU A 156 -3.70 8.26 -0.48
N ILE A 157 -2.75 8.84 -1.22
CA ILE A 157 -1.95 9.97 -0.72
C ILE A 157 -2.84 11.17 -0.39
N GLY A 158 -3.81 11.49 -1.25
CA GLY A 158 -4.77 12.57 -1.00
C GLY A 158 -5.61 12.34 0.26
N LEU A 159 -6.03 11.09 0.52
CA LEU A 159 -6.73 10.72 1.74
C LEU A 159 -5.85 10.87 2.98
N ILE A 160 -4.59 10.46 2.95
CA ILE A 160 -3.65 10.64 4.07
C ILE A 160 -3.49 12.13 4.40
N TYR A 161 -3.30 12.99 3.38
CA TYR A 161 -3.19 14.44 3.61
C TYR A 161 -4.47 15.02 4.22
N LYS A 162 -5.64 14.61 3.72
CA LYS A 162 -6.93 15.09 4.21
C LYS A 162 -7.23 14.62 5.63
N GLU A 163 -7.07 13.33 5.91
CA GLU A 163 -7.63 12.70 7.11
C GLU A 163 -6.63 12.61 8.26
N LEU A 164 -5.33 12.44 7.96
CA LEU A 164 -4.31 12.16 8.96
C LEU A 164 -3.37 13.34 9.21
N LEU A 165 -3.13 14.18 8.18
CA LEU A 165 -2.22 15.33 8.27
C LEU A 165 -2.92 16.70 8.33
N ASP A 166 -4.24 16.74 8.10
CA ASP A 166 -5.04 17.98 8.03
C ASP A 166 -4.43 19.04 7.08
N ASP A 167 -3.92 18.59 5.93
CA ASP A 167 -3.37 19.45 4.86
C ASP A 167 -4.29 19.40 3.63
N PRO A 168 -5.34 20.24 3.59
CA PRO A 168 -6.30 20.23 2.50
C PRO A 168 -5.72 20.76 1.18
N ASP A 169 -4.63 21.53 1.19
CA ASP A 169 -3.98 21.99 -0.05
C ASP A 169 -3.29 20.83 -0.77
N GLN A 170 -2.51 20.05 -0.02
CA GLN A 170 -1.88 18.83 -0.55
C GLN A 170 -2.92 17.78 -0.96
N ALA A 171 -3.98 17.61 -0.16
CA ALA A 171 -5.07 16.70 -0.51
C ALA A 171 -5.73 17.07 -1.86
N VAL A 172 -6.04 18.36 -2.08
CA VAL A 172 -6.60 18.85 -3.35
C VAL A 172 -5.66 18.56 -4.51
N GLU A 173 -4.37 18.85 -4.37
CA GLU A 173 -3.38 18.61 -5.43
C GLU A 173 -3.40 17.14 -5.89
N HIS A 174 -3.44 16.20 -4.94
CA HIS A 174 -3.45 14.78 -5.25
C HIS A 174 -4.77 14.30 -5.87
N PHE A 175 -5.92 14.75 -5.37
CA PHE A 175 -7.20 14.40 -5.99
C PHE A 175 -7.36 14.99 -7.40
N GLU A 176 -6.83 16.20 -7.66
CA GLU A 176 -6.82 16.77 -9.01
C GLU A 176 -5.96 15.93 -9.98
N ARG A 177 -4.82 15.39 -9.52
CA ARG A 177 -4.02 14.44 -10.32
C ARG A 177 -4.81 13.17 -10.65
N VAL A 178 -5.61 12.64 -9.73
CA VAL A 178 -6.50 11.49 -10.00
C VAL A 178 -7.52 11.84 -11.08
N HIS A 179 -8.17 13.01 -10.98
CA HIS A 179 -9.14 13.48 -11.96
C HIS A 179 -8.53 13.58 -13.37
N GLN A 180 -7.32 14.15 -13.45
CA GLN A 180 -6.59 14.37 -14.69
C GLN A 180 -6.01 13.09 -15.32
N ASN A 181 -5.76 12.04 -14.54
CA ASN A 181 -5.20 10.79 -15.06
C ASN A 181 -6.23 10.05 -15.93
N GLU A 182 -6.10 10.08 -17.26
CA GLU A 182 -7.03 9.44 -18.20
C GLU A 182 -7.19 7.91 -18.01
N LEU A 183 -6.19 7.25 -17.45
CA LEU A 183 -6.15 5.80 -17.23
C LEU A 183 -6.71 5.38 -15.87
N ALA A 184 -6.93 6.33 -14.95
CA ALA A 184 -7.51 6.03 -13.65
C ALA A 184 -8.93 5.45 -13.80
N PRO A 185 -9.28 4.37 -13.06
CA PRO A 185 -10.61 3.78 -13.10
C PRO A 185 -11.71 4.80 -12.80
N ARG A 186 -12.87 4.61 -13.42
CA ARG A 186 -13.98 5.57 -13.32
C ARG A 186 -14.43 5.78 -11.87
N GLU A 187 -14.48 4.71 -11.09
CA GLU A 187 -14.88 4.72 -9.68
C GLU A 187 -13.90 5.52 -8.83
N VAL A 188 -12.60 5.37 -9.09
CA VAL A 188 -11.51 6.10 -8.42
C VAL A 188 -11.64 7.60 -8.71
N LYS A 189 -11.89 7.98 -9.97
CA LYS A 189 -12.13 9.38 -10.34
C LYS A 189 -13.36 9.96 -9.68
N GLN A 190 -14.49 9.25 -9.75
CA GLN A 190 -15.75 9.71 -9.14
C GLN A 190 -15.59 9.94 -7.64
N PHE A 191 -14.84 9.07 -6.96
CA PHE A 191 -14.57 9.24 -5.55
C PHE A 191 -13.66 10.45 -5.29
N ALA A 192 -12.56 10.62 -6.05
CA ALA A 192 -11.70 11.79 -5.94
C ALA A 192 -12.45 13.12 -6.20
N ASP A 193 -13.35 13.14 -7.19
CA ASP A 193 -14.19 14.31 -7.50
C ASP A 193 -15.12 14.67 -6.33
N GLN A 194 -15.71 13.67 -5.67
CA GLN A 194 -16.50 13.88 -4.45
C GLN A 194 -15.66 14.47 -3.32
N GLN A 195 -14.42 13.99 -3.13
CA GLN A 195 -13.52 14.54 -2.13
C GLN A 195 -13.14 16.00 -2.44
N LEU A 196 -12.90 16.33 -3.70
CA LEU A 196 -12.64 17.70 -4.16
C LEU A 196 -13.83 18.64 -3.90
N GLU A 197 -15.05 18.19 -4.19
CA GLU A 197 -16.26 18.98 -3.91
C GLU A 197 -16.43 19.27 -2.42
N GLN A 198 -16.19 18.26 -1.57
CA GLN A 198 -16.23 18.43 -0.12
C GLN A 198 -15.17 19.44 0.37
N LEU A 199 -13.92 19.32 -0.07
CA LEU A 199 -12.87 20.25 0.34
C LEU A 199 -13.12 21.68 -0.13
N LYS A 200 -13.72 21.84 -1.32
CA LYS A 200 -14.10 23.16 -1.85
C LYS A 200 -15.27 23.78 -1.09
N SER A 201 -16.25 22.99 -0.67
CA SER A 201 -17.38 23.51 0.11
C SER A 201 -16.95 23.95 1.52
N THR A 202 -16.05 23.22 2.17
CA THR A 202 -15.51 23.59 3.49
C THR A 202 -14.68 24.88 3.46
N ARG A 203 -14.00 25.19 2.34
CA ARG A 203 -13.27 26.47 2.17
C ARG A 203 -14.16 27.69 1.95
N LEU A 204 -15.42 27.48 1.53
CA LEU A 204 -16.35 28.54 1.19
C LEU A 204 -17.20 29.00 2.38
N GLU A 205 -17.14 28.34 3.53
CA GLU A 205 -17.67 28.87 4.77
C GLU A 205 -16.66 29.89 5.33
N PRO A 206 -16.91 31.22 5.21
CA PRO A 206 -16.12 32.16 5.98
C PRO A 206 -16.25 31.77 7.45
N PRO A 207 -15.16 31.82 8.26
CA PRO A 207 -15.32 31.71 9.69
C PRO A 207 -16.40 32.71 10.11
N ASP A 208 -17.33 32.30 10.97
CA ASP A 208 -18.34 33.16 11.60
C ASP A 208 -17.64 34.31 12.34
N LEU A 209 -17.15 35.29 11.58
CA LEU A 209 -16.51 36.52 12.07
C LEU A 209 -17.57 37.55 12.45
N TYR A 210 -18.85 37.20 12.30
CA TYR A 210 -19.99 38.00 12.71
C TYR A 210 -20.88 37.18 13.63
N SER A 211 -20.46 36.99 14.89
CA SER A 211 -21.46 36.84 15.92
C SER A 211 -22.31 38.13 15.95
N PRO A 212 -23.64 38.05 16.11
CA PRO A 212 -24.51 39.22 16.19
C PRO A 212 -24.06 40.26 17.23
N ASP A 213 -23.33 39.81 18.27
CA ASP A 213 -22.80 40.64 19.35
C ASP A 213 -21.60 41.53 18.94
N MET A 214 -20.95 41.27 17.80
CA MET A 214 -19.81 42.07 17.32
C MET A 214 -20.25 43.28 16.49
N LEU A 215 -21.48 43.31 15.98
CA LEU A 215 -22.02 44.43 15.22
C LEU A 215 -22.44 45.63 16.10
N ASP A 216 -22.65 45.42 17.40
CA ASP A 216 -22.98 46.49 18.35
C ASP A 216 -21.75 47.25 18.88
N LYS A 217 -20.53 46.84 18.51
CA LYS A 217 -19.27 47.49 18.94
C LYS A 217 -18.68 48.44 17.90
N PHE A 218 -19.25 48.51 16.70
CA PHE A 218 -18.81 49.48 15.71
C PHE A 218 -19.55 50.80 15.95
N PRO A 219 -18.84 51.92 16.21
CA PRO A 219 -19.47 53.22 16.36
C PRO A 219 -20.23 53.56 15.07
N ARG A 220 -21.48 54.00 15.21
CA ARG A 220 -22.28 54.43 14.06
C ARG A 220 -21.66 55.72 13.53
N GLU A 221 -21.70 55.95 12.21
CA GLU A 221 -21.12 57.12 11.54
C GLU A 221 -21.57 58.50 12.07
N GLY A 222 -22.48 58.56 13.06
CA GLY A 222 -22.87 59.77 13.77
C GLY A 222 -22.12 60.08 15.07
N ASP A 223 -21.30 59.15 15.59
CA ASP A 223 -20.62 59.30 16.89
C ASP A 223 -19.22 59.94 16.80
N LEU A 224 -18.78 60.30 15.59
CA LEU A 224 -17.55 61.06 15.32
C LEU A 224 -17.90 62.51 14.96
N GLN A 225 -18.28 63.31 15.96
CA GLN A 225 -18.30 64.79 15.88
C GLN A 225 -17.58 65.41 17.07
#